data_AF-A0A9D6P2Y0-F1
#
_entry.id   AF-A0A9D6P2Y0-F1
#
_cell.length_a   1.000
_cell.length_b   1.000
_cell.length_c   1.000
_cell.angle_alpha   90.00
_cell.angle_beta   90.00
_cell.angle_gamma   90.00
#
_symmetry.space_group_name_H-M   'P 1'
#
loop_
_entity.id
_entity.type
_entity.pdbx_description
1 polymer ?
#
loop_
_entity_poly.entity_id
_entity_poly.type
_entity_poly.pdbx_seq_one_letter_code
_entity_poly.pdbx_strand_id
1 'polypeptide(L)'
;MDLRYVRIGFVVISALLGSQLVGRAVDFPFWLRVVVGAGAGAVLVLIEAVIHRIGRVSVRGFSAAVFGLLFGLIMAKLVADAITLIPFDSGTIAIIRVVMTWAFCYLGMTMALRGRDEFSVIIPYVRLSRRDRGEEAYLIDTSAIIDGRLLDLCKTRFIEGRLVVPRFVLKELQTVADSTDPIKRSRGRRGLEVLNQLRQLPTIDVRIHEEE
;
A
#
# COMPACT_ATOMS: atom_id res chain seq x y z
N MET A 1 2.34 -15.51 12.88
CA MET A 1 2.50 -15.01 14.26
C MET A 1 1.38 -14.04 14.54
N ASP A 2 0.52 -14.35 15.49
CA ASP A 2 -0.60 -13.46 15.82
C ASP A 2 -0.09 -12.18 16.48
N LEU A 3 -0.60 -11.01 16.07
CA LEU A 3 -0.27 -9.70 16.64
C LEU A 3 -0.41 -9.65 18.17
N ARG A 4 -1.23 -10.54 18.74
CA ARG A 4 -1.44 -10.69 20.18
C ARG A 4 -0.13 -10.95 20.94
N TYR A 5 0.75 -11.81 20.41
CA TYR A 5 2.02 -12.13 21.06
C TYR A 5 3.00 -10.95 21.03
N VAL A 6 3.01 -10.18 19.94
CA VAL A 6 3.84 -8.97 19.80
C VAL A 6 3.40 -7.90 20.80
N ARG A 7 2.09 -7.70 20.97
CA ARG A 7 1.53 -6.74 21.93
C ARG A 7 1.86 -7.08 23.38
N ILE A 8 1.71 -8.36 23.75
CA ILE A 8 2.04 -8.84 25.10
C ILE A 8 3.54 -8.63 25.37
N GLY A 9 4.41 -8.99 24.41
CA GLY A 9 5.84 -8.77 24.50
C GLY A 9 6.21 -7.29 24.68
N PHE A 10 5.57 -6.39 23.92
CA PHE A 10 5.82 -4.95 24.00
C PHE A 10 5.44 -4.35 25.37
N VAL A 11 4.32 -4.77 25.96
CA VAL A 11 3.90 -4.32 27.30
C VAL A 11 4.88 -4.79 28.37
N VAL A 12 5.36 -6.04 28.28
CA VAL A 12 6.36 -6.60 29.20
C VAL A 12 7.68 -5.85 29.11
N ILE A 13 8.17 -5.56 27.89
CA ILE A 13 9.38 -4.78 27.66
C ILE A 13 9.22 -3.35 28.19
N SER A 14 8.05 -2.73 27.97
CA SER A 14 7.76 -1.38 28.47
C SER A 14 7.71 -1.32 30.00
N ALA A 15 7.19 -2.35 30.66
CA ALA A 15 7.20 -2.48 32.11
C ALA A 15 8.62 -2.64 32.68
N LEU A 16 9.47 -3.43 32.01
CA LEU A 16 10.88 -3.59 32.36
C LEU A 16 11.66 -2.27 32.19
N LEU A 17 11.47 -1.57 31.07
CA LEU A 17 12.10 -0.27 30.84
C LEU A 17 11.64 0.79 31.85
N GLY A 18 10.35 0.83 32.19
CA GLY A 18 9.82 1.71 33.24
C GLY A 18 10.46 1.47 34.61
N SER A 19 10.72 0.20 34.95
CA SER A 19 11.39 -0.14 36.22
C SER A 19 12.83 0.37 36.31
N GLN A 20 13.55 0.45 35.18
CA GLN A 20 14.96 0.82 35.09
C GLN A 20 15.19 2.33 34.89
N LEU A 21 14.28 3.00 34.16
CA LEU A 21 14.39 4.43 33.86
C LEU A 21 13.83 5.31 34.98
N VAL A 22 12.64 4.99 35.50
CA VAL A 22 12.00 5.79 36.56
C VAL A 22 12.80 5.73 37.86
N GLY A 23 13.45 4.59 38.13
CA GLY A 23 14.30 4.42 39.32
C GLY A 23 15.57 5.27 39.33
N ARG A 24 15.94 5.92 38.23
CA ARG A 24 17.06 6.89 38.19
C ARG A 24 16.61 8.34 38.36
N ALA A 25 15.33 8.62 38.17
CA ALA A 25 14.79 9.98 38.17
C ALA A 25 14.02 10.33 39.45
N VAL A 26 13.35 9.35 40.08
CA VAL A 26 12.52 9.56 41.27
C VAL A 26 12.53 8.32 42.17
N ASP A 27 12.68 8.51 43.49
CA ASP A 27 12.65 7.45 44.52
C ASP A 27 11.23 6.91 44.76
N PHE A 28 10.63 6.33 43.72
CA PHE A 28 9.35 5.61 43.84
C PHE A 28 9.56 4.14 44.17
N PRO A 29 8.62 3.52 44.92
CA PRO A 29 8.68 2.10 45.23
C PRO A 29 8.59 1.24 43.97
N PHE A 30 9.25 0.07 43.97
CA PHE A 30 9.45 -0.79 42.80
C PHE A 30 8.15 -1.06 42.02
N TRP A 31 7.06 -1.37 42.73
CA TRP A 31 5.76 -1.70 42.14
C TRP A 31 5.15 -0.54 41.35
N LEU A 32 5.27 0.70 41.84
CA LEU A 32 4.71 1.88 41.19
C LEU A 32 5.42 2.17 39.85
N ARG A 33 6.73 1.94 39.79
CA ARG A 33 7.54 2.11 38.56
C ARG A 33 7.15 1.11 37.47
N VAL A 34 6.91 -0.14 37.86
CA VAL A 34 6.44 -1.20 36.96
C VAL A 34 5.03 -0.88 36.45
N VAL A 35 4.13 -0.41 37.33
CA VAL A 35 2.77 -0.01 36.95
C VAL A 35 2.78 1.17 35.96
N VAL A 36 3.62 2.18 36.18
CA VAL A 36 3.77 3.32 35.25
C VAL A 36 4.29 2.86 33.88
N GLY A 37 5.31 1.99 33.85
CA GLY A 37 5.85 1.45 32.60
C GLY A 37 4.86 0.56 31.85
N ALA A 38 4.16 -0.32 32.56
CA ALA A 38 3.11 -1.16 32.00
C ALA A 38 1.92 -0.33 31.50
N GLY A 39 1.54 0.72 32.23
CA GLY A 39 0.48 1.65 31.85
C GLY A 39 0.80 2.42 30.57
N ALA A 40 2.01 2.96 30.46
CA ALA A 40 2.47 3.62 29.23
C ALA A 40 2.48 2.66 28.03
N GLY A 41 2.97 1.43 28.22
CA GLY A 41 2.94 0.37 27.21
C GLY A 41 1.51 0.00 26.78
N ALA A 42 0.59 -0.12 27.74
CA ALA A 42 -0.82 -0.42 27.48
C ALA A 42 -1.52 0.69 26.70
N VAL A 43 -1.23 1.96 27.01
CA VAL A 43 -1.75 3.12 26.26
C VAL A 43 -1.28 3.09 24.81
N LEU A 44 0.00 2.78 24.57
CA LEU A 44 0.54 2.64 23.20
C LEU A 44 -0.14 1.49 22.42
N VAL A 45 -0.34 0.35 23.06
CA VAL A 45 -1.07 -0.79 22.45
C VAL A 45 -2.54 -0.42 22.18
N LEU A 46 -3.16 0.38 23.03
CA LEU A 46 -4.53 0.83 22.83
C LEU A 46 -4.64 1.81 21.66
N ILE A 47 -3.67 2.73 21.52
CA ILE A 47 -3.54 3.60 20.34
C ILE A 47 -3.36 2.75 19.07
N GLU A 48 -2.47 1.77 19.08
CA GLU A 48 -2.26 0.83 17.96
C GLU A 48 -3.54 0.07 17.60
N ALA A 49 -4.27 -0.42 18.60
CA ALA A 49 -5.54 -1.12 18.40
C ALA A 49 -6.63 -0.21 17.80
N VAL A 50 -6.71 1.05 18.23
CA VAL A 50 -7.63 2.06 17.66
C VAL A 50 -7.26 2.37 16.22
N ILE A 51 -5.98 2.59 15.93
CA ILE A 51 -5.48 2.84 14.57
C ILE A 51 -5.83 1.66 13.64
N HIS A 52 -5.63 0.43 14.11
CA HIS A 52 -5.96 -0.75 13.33
C HIS A 52 -7.48 -0.89 13.09
N ARG A 53 -8.30 -0.55 14.09
CA ARG A 53 -9.77 -0.61 14.00
C ARG A 53 -10.35 0.42 13.02
N ILE A 54 -9.71 1.56 12.87
CA ILE A 54 -10.13 2.62 11.93
C ILE A 54 -9.83 2.25 10.48
N GLY A 55 -8.93 1.29 10.22
CA GLY A 55 -8.72 0.69 8.88
C GLY A 55 -8.21 1.65 7.79
N ARG A 56 -7.81 2.89 8.13
CA ARG A 56 -7.46 3.95 7.16
C ARG A 56 -5.96 4.24 7.01
N VAL A 57 -5.08 3.46 7.62
CA VAL A 57 -3.63 3.68 7.48
C VAL A 57 -3.12 2.98 6.24
N SER A 58 -3.11 3.71 5.12
CA SER A 58 -2.36 3.31 3.94
C SER A 58 -0.86 3.41 4.24
N VAL A 59 -0.08 2.39 3.83
CA VAL A 59 1.39 2.40 3.91
C VAL A 59 1.97 3.68 3.30
N ARG A 60 1.36 4.18 2.22
CA ARG A 60 1.74 5.46 1.58
C ARG A 60 1.58 6.66 2.53
N GLY A 61 0.46 6.72 3.25
CA GLY A 61 0.19 7.79 4.21
C GLY A 61 1.14 7.73 5.41
N PHE A 62 1.47 6.53 5.87
CA PHE A 62 2.43 6.34 6.96
C PHE A 62 3.84 6.79 6.55
N SER A 63 4.34 6.36 5.39
CA SER A 63 5.66 6.78 4.88
C SER A 63 5.75 8.30 4.72
N ALA A 64 4.72 8.93 4.15
CA ALA A 64 4.66 10.37 3.97
C ALA A 64 4.64 11.11 5.33
N ALA A 65 3.87 10.62 6.31
CA ALA A 65 3.84 11.22 7.65
C ALA A 65 5.21 11.15 8.34
N VAL A 66 5.91 10.01 8.26
CA VAL A 66 7.24 9.83 8.85
C VAL A 66 8.25 10.77 8.18
N PHE A 67 8.23 10.85 6.84
CA PHE A 67 9.11 11.75 6.10
C PHE A 67 8.85 13.22 6.46
N GLY A 68 7.57 13.64 6.49
CA GLY A 68 7.19 14.99 6.88
C GLY A 68 7.58 15.34 8.31
N LEU A 69 7.46 14.39 9.25
CA LEU A 69 7.88 14.57 10.63
C LEU A 69 9.41 14.70 10.74
N LEU A 70 10.17 13.90 9.99
CA LEU A 70 11.64 13.98 9.97
C LEU A 70 12.10 15.32 9.36
N PHE A 71 11.51 15.74 8.25
CA PHE A 71 11.77 17.04 7.64
C PHE A 71 11.41 18.19 8.59
N GLY A 72 10.25 18.11 9.24
CA GLY A 72 9.81 19.07 10.25
C GLY A 72 10.80 19.18 11.42
N LEU A 73 11.33 18.05 11.91
CA LEU A 73 12.33 18.05 12.98
C LEU A 73 13.65 18.71 12.55
N ILE A 74 14.11 18.45 11.32
CA ILE A 74 15.31 19.09 10.76
C ILE A 74 15.09 20.60 10.66
N MET A 75 13.96 21.03 10.09
CA MET A 75 13.64 22.46 9.96
C MET A 75 13.49 23.15 11.32
N ALA A 76 12.82 22.51 12.28
CA ALA A 76 12.72 23.01 13.64
C ALA A 76 14.09 23.26 14.26
N LYS A 77 15.01 22.30 14.11
CA LYS A 77 16.37 22.42 14.65
C LYS A 77 17.12 23.58 13.98
N LEU A 78 17.11 23.65 12.65
CA LEU A 78 17.80 24.71 11.91
C LEU A 78 17.30 26.10 12.32
N VAL A 79 15.99 26.28 12.44
CA VAL A 79 15.40 27.56 12.85
C VAL A 79 15.66 27.85 14.32
N ALA A 80 15.52 26.87 15.21
CA ALA A 80 15.80 27.06 16.63
C ALA A 80 17.28 27.41 16.88
N ASP A 81 18.21 26.78 16.16
CA ASP A 81 19.64 27.08 16.25
C ASP A 81 19.95 28.47 15.69
N ALA A 82 19.29 28.91 14.60
CA ALA A 82 19.42 30.28 14.10
C ALA A 82 18.95 31.32 15.14
N ILE A 83 17.90 31.05 15.91
CA ILE A 83 17.39 31.96 16.95
C ILE A 83 18.39 32.12 18.11
N THR A 84 19.25 31.13 18.36
CA THR A 84 20.29 31.24 19.41
C THR A 84 21.36 32.29 19.12
N LEU A 85 21.45 32.79 17.88
CA LEU A 85 22.31 33.93 17.53
C LEU A 85 21.82 35.24 18.15
N ILE A 86 20.55 35.29 18.57
CA ILE A 86 19.96 36.43 19.29
C ILE A 86 20.17 36.19 20.79
N PRO A 87 20.62 37.19 21.57
CA PRO A 87 20.94 37.03 22.99
C PRO A 87 19.66 36.99 23.86
N PHE A 88 18.89 35.91 23.74
CA PHE A 88 17.79 35.59 24.64
C PHE A 88 18.27 34.80 25.87
N ASP A 89 17.47 34.80 26.94
CA ASP A 89 17.74 33.95 28.09
C ASP A 89 17.53 32.46 27.75
N SER A 90 18.21 31.58 28.48
CA SER A 90 18.19 30.14 28.25
C SER A 90 16.80 29.52 28.45
N GLY A 91 15.96 30.08 29.32
CA GLY A 91 14.58 29.64 29.54
C GLY A 91 13.69 29.94 28.34
N THR A 92 13.78 31.17 27.81
CA THR A 92 13.07 31.59 26.60
C THR A 92 13.53 30.79 25.38
N ILE A 93 14.83 30.52 25.22
CA ILE A 93 15.34 29.67 24.13
C ILE A 93 14.76 28.24 24.23
N ALA A 94 14.69 27.67 25.44
CA ALA A 94 14.12 26.34 25.65
C ALA A 94 12.63 26.29 25.25
N ILE A 95 11.85 27.31 25.66
CA ILE A 95 10.42 27.42 25.31
C ILE A 95 10.27 27.56 23.79
N ILE A 96 11.02 28.46 23.16
CA ILE A 96 10.98 28.66 21.70
C ILE A 96 11.33 27.37 20.97
N ARG A 97 12.35 26.62 21.43
CA ARG A 97 12.74 25.34 20.81
C ARG A 97 11.61 24.31 20.86
N VAL A 98 10.92 24.20 21.99
CA VAL A 98 9.76 23.29 22.13
C VAL A 98 8.63 23.71 21.19
N VAL A 99 8.27 25.00 21.20
CA VAL A 99 7.19 25.55 20.37
C VAL A 99 7.49 25.37 18.88
N MET A 100 8.72 25.70 18.44
CA MET A 100 9.16 25.53 17.05
C MET A 100 9.15 24.05 16.64
N THR A 101 9.66 23.15 17.50
CA THR A 101 9.66 21.71 17.21
C THR A 101 8.25 21.19 17.00
N TRP A 102 7.31 21.56 17.87
CA TRP A 102 5.92 21.16 17.74
C TRP A 102 5.27 21.72 16.46
N ALA A 103 5.46 23.02 16.18
CA ALA A 103 4.91 23.69 15.01
C ALA A 103 5.43 23.10 13.70
N PHE A 104 6.75 22.93 13.55
CA PHE A 104 7.35 22.39 12.33
C PHE A 104 7.08 20.89 12.14
N CYS A 105 6.98 20.09 13.20
CA CYS A 105 6.57 18.68 13.07
C CYS A 105 5.13 18.58 12.55
N TYR A 106 4.21 19.41 13.05
CA TYR A 106 2.84 19.46 12.56
C TYR A 106 2.78 19.95 11.10
N LEU A 107 3.48 21.02 10.77
CA LEU A 107 3.52 21.57 9.41
C LEU A 107 4.14 20.59 8.41
N GLY A 108 5.28 19.97 8.77
CA GLY A 108 5.96 18.98 7.94
C GLY A 108 5.11 17.74 7.70
N MET A 109 4.48 17.20 8.76
CA MET A 109 3.57 16.06 8.63
C MET A 109 2.35 16.39 7.75
N THR A 110 1.71 17.54 7.97
CA THR A 110 0.51 17.93 7.20
C THR A 110 0.83 18.23 5.74
N MET A 111 1.96 18.89 5.45
CA MET A 111 2.43 19.10 4.07
C MET A 111 2.75 17.79 3.37
N ALA A 112 3.48 16.87 4.02
CA ALA A 112 3.82 15.58 3.42
C ALA A 112 2.58 14.70 3.19
N LEU A 113 1.62 14.72 4.13
CA LEU A 113 0.35 14.00 3.98
C LEU A 113 -0.55 14.56 2.90
N ARG A 114 -0.53 15.89 2.66
CA ARG A 114 -1.30 16.53 1.58
C ARG A 114 -0.62 16.37 0.22
N GLY A 115 0.70 16.50 0.15
CA GLY A 115 1.47 16.34 -1.08
C GLY A 115 1.71 14.89 -1.51
N ARG A 116 1.27 13.90 -0.72
CA ARG A 116 1.51 12.47 -0.99
C ARG A 116 1.02 11.99 -2.36
N ASP A 117 0.00 12.66 -2.91
CA ASP A 117 -0.58 12.35 -4.22
C ASP A 117 0.14 13.09 -5.36
N GLU A 118 0.88 14.17 -5.07
CA GLU A 118 1.71 14.93 -6.01
C GLU A 118 3.16 14.38 -6.09
N PHE A 119 3.68 13.79 -5.00
CA PHE A 119 5.04 13.25 -4.92
C PHE A 119 5.19 11.78 -5.38
N SER A 120 4.16 11.19 -6.01
CA SER A 120 4.21 9.79 -6.48
C SER A 120 5.28 9.52 -7.56
N VAL A 121 6.00 10.55 -8.01
CA VAL A 121 7.03 10.48 -9.06
C VAL A 121 8.45 10.33 -8.49
N ILE A 122 8.72 10.72 -7.23
CA ILE A 122 10.11 10.89 -6.73
C ILE A 122 10.59 9.77 -5.80
N ILE A 123 9.68 8.98 -5.21
CA ILE A 123 10.07 7.77 -4.50
C ILE A 123 9.88 6.61 -5.49
N PRO A 124 10.95 6.05 -6.10
CA PRO A 124 10.84 4.79 -6.78
C PRO A 124 10.60 3.77 -5.69
N TYR A 125 9.32 3.58 -5.35
CA TYR A 125 8.89 2.46 -4.56
C TYR A 125 9.18 1.27 -5.46
N VAL A 126 10.33 0.63 -5.25
CA VAL A 126 10.56 -0.71 -5.74
C VAL A 126 9.56 -1.55 -4.95
N ARG A 127 8.30 -1.51 -5.41
CA ARG A 127 7.37 -2.57 -5.16
C ARG A 127 8.06 -3.76 -5.82
N LEU A 128 8.79 -4.52 -5.02
CA LEU A 128 8.77 -5.98 -5.15
C LEU A 128 7.35 -6.48 -4.82
N SER A 129 6.31 -5.83 -5.36
CA SER A 129 5.25 -6.58 -5.98
C SER A 129 6.00 -7.43 -6.97
N ARG A 130 6.17 -8.71 -6.62
CA ARG A 130 6.06 -9.77 -7.61
C ARG A 130 4.93 -9.27 -8.51
N ARG A 131 5.27 -8.80 -9.71
CA ARG A 131 4.29 -8.40 -10.71
C ARG A 131 3.55 -9.71 -10.92
N ASP A 132 2.50 -9.92 -10.12
CA ASP A 132 1.65 -11.07 -10.24
C ASP A 132 1.22 -10.96 -11.68
N ARG A 133 1.62 -11.96 -12.46
CA ARG A 133 1.48 -12.05 -13.92
C ARG A 133 0.00 -12.16 -14.33
N GLY A 134 -0.87 -11.39 -13.68
CA GLY A 134 -2.32 -11.45 -13.73
C GLY A 134 -3.04 -10.16 -13.30
N GLU A 135 -2.35 -9.04 -13.07
CA GLU A 135 -3.03 -7.74 -12.89
C GLU A 135 -3.42 -7.07 -14.21
N GLU A 136 -2.66 -7.28 -15.30
CA GLU A 136 -3.04 -6.78 -16.62
C GLU A 136 -4.15 -7.68 -17.20
N ALA A 137 -5.36 -7.14 -17.26
CA ALA A 137 -6.52 -7.76 -17.86
C ALA A 137 -6.72 -7.22 -19.28
N TYR A 138 -6.77 -8.12 -20.25
CA TYR A 138 -6.96 -7.82 -21.65
C TYR A 138 -8.40 -8.18 -22.03
N LEU A 139 -9.20 -7.18 -22.36
CA LEU A 139 -10.56 -7.38 -22.87
C LEU A 139 -10.50 -7.76 -24.35
N ILE A 140 -11.09 -8.90 -24.70
CA ILE A 140 -11.00 -9.47 -26.05
C ILE A 140 -12.33 -9.35 -26.78
N ASP A 141 -12.25 -8.87 -28.01
CA ASP A 141 -13.37 -8.74 -28.95
C ASP A 141 -13.43 -9.91 -29.95
N THR A 142 -14.60 -10.09 -30.58
CA THR A 142 -14.88 -11.12 -31.59
C THR A 142 -13.87 -11.06 -32.76
N SER A 143 -13.58 -9.85 -33.24
CA SER A 143 -12.67 -9.63 -34.37
C SER A 143 -11.25 -10.14 -34.10
N ALA A 144 -10.72 -9.88 -32.90
CA ALA A 144 -9.40 -10.31 -32.47
C ALA A 144 -9.29 -11.85 -32.36
N ILE A 145 -10.39 -12.53 -31.98
CA ILE A 145 -10.45 -13.99 -31.91
C ILE A 145 -10.49 -14.61 -33.31
N ILE A 146 -11.31 -14.08 -34.22
CA ILE A 146 -11.45 -14.60 -35.59
C ILE A 146 -10.14 -14.48 -36.39
N ASP A 147 -9.41 -13.39 -36.21
CA ASP A 147 -8.13 -13.14 -36.88
C ASP A 147 -7.04 -14.15 -36.47
N GLY A 148 -7.12 -14.68 -35.24
CA GLY A 148 -6.31 -15.81 -34.77
C GLY A 148 -4.87 -15.49 -34.38
N ARG A 149 -4.31 -14.34 -34.79
CA ARG A 149 -2.95 -13.92 -34.41
C ARG A 149 -2.76 -13.74 -32.89
N LEU A 150 -3.84 -13.50 -32.15
CA LEU A 150 -3.83 -13.45 -30.69
C LEU A 150 -3.22 -14.72 -30.07
N LEU A 151 -3.55 -15.88 -30.65
CA LEU A 151 -3.02 -17.17 -30.18
C LEU A 151 -1.50 -17.25 -30.30
N ASP A 152 -0.93 -16.78 -31.41
CA ASP A 152 0.51 -16.84 -31.63
C ASP A 152 1.24 -15.86 -30.71
N LEU A 153 0.69 -14.66 -30.49
CA LEU A 153 1.20 -13.70 -29.51
C LEU A 153 1.18 -14.26 -28.08
N CYS A 154 0.15 -15.03 -27.75
CA CYS A 154 0.02 -15.73 -26.48
C CYS A 154 1.04 -16.87 -26.34
N LYS A 155 1.29 -17.64 -27.40
CA LYS A 155 2.29 -18.73 -27.43
C LYS A 155 3.72 -18.19 -27.32
N THR A 156 4.03 -17.06 -27.93
CA THR A 156 5.36 -16.42 -27.85
C THR A 156 5.61 -15.70 -26.53
N ARG A 157 4.61 -15.64 -25.63
CA ARG A 157 4.64 -14.86 -24.37
C ARG A 157 4.83 -13.35 -24.60
N PHE A 158 4.41 -12.84 -25.75
CA PHE A 158 4.38 -11.40 -25.97
C PHE A 158 3.23 -10.75 -25.19
N ILE A 159 2.14 -11.48 -24.99
CA ILE A 159 1.01 -11.10 -24.15
C ILE A 159 0.98 -12.03 -22.94
N GLU A 160 1.18 -11.47 -21.74
CA GLU A 160 1.10 -12.17 -20.46
C GLU A 160 0.02 -11.50 -19.59
N GLY A 161 -0.89 -12.27 -19.00
CA GLY A 161 -1.95 -11.72 -18.15
C GLY A 161 -3.27 -12.49 -18.22
N ARG A 162 -4.35 -11.84 -17.79
CA ARG A 162 -5.71 -12.41 -17.83
C ARG A 162 -6.42 -11.97 -19.10
N LEU A 163 -6.90 -12.91 -19.92
CA LEU A 163 -7.80 -12.62 -21.03
C LEU A 163 -9.24 -12.64 -20.52
N VAL A 164 -9.93 -11.52 -20.65
CA VAL A 164 -11.36 -11.39 -20.31
C VAL A 164 -12.16 -11.43 -21.61
N VAL A 165 -13.03 -12.43 -21.73
CA VAL A 165 -13.90 -12.62 -22.89
C VAL A 165 -15.35 -12.39 -22.44
N PRO A 166 -16.01 -11.31 -22.87
CA PRO A 166 -17.42 -11.10 -22.57
C PRO A 166 -18.31 -12.19 -23.14
N ARG A 167 -19.42 -12.49 -22.46
CA ARG A 167 -20.36 -13.52 -22.92
C ARG A 167 -21.00 -13.20 -24.28
N PHE A 168 -21.15 -11.92 -24.64
CA PHE A 168 -21.66 -11.54 -25.96
C PHE A 168 -20.70 -11.93 -27.10
N VAL A 169 -19.39 -11.92 -26.88
CA VAL A 169 -18.38 -12.31 -27.88
C VAL A 169 -18.52 -13.79 -28.25
N LEU A 170 -18.75 -14.64 -27.25
CA LEU A 170 -19.05 -16.06 -27.46
C LEU A 170 -20.32 -16.26 -28.31
N LYS A 171 -21.36 -15.48 -28.02
CA LYS A 171 -22.64 -15.54 -28.75
C LYS A 171 -22.50 -15.07 -30.19
N GLU A 172 -21.71 -14.03 -30.43
CA GLU A 172 -21.41 -13.54 -31.78
C GLU A 172 -20.61 -14.58 -32.58
N LEU A 173 -19.57 -15.18 -32.00
CA LEU A 173 -18.80 -16.26 -32.63
C LEU A 173 -19.69 -17.45 -33.02
N GLN A 174 -20.60 -17.87 -32.14
CA GLN A 174 -21.58 -18.91 -32.42
C GLN A 174 -22.52 -18.52 -33.56
N THR A 175 -23.06 -17.31 -33.54
CA THR A 175 -23.93 -16.79 -34.60
C THR A 175 -23.23 -16.78 -35.96
N VAL A 176 -21.95 -16.38 -35.99
CA VAL A 176 -21.12 -16.41 -37.20
C VAL A 176 -20.83 -17.85 -37.64
N ALA A 177 -20.59 -18.77 -36.69
CA ALA A 177 -20.36 -20.18 -36.96
C ALA A 177 -21.61 -20.92 -37.49
N ASP A 178 -22.80 -20.43 -37.18
CA ASP A 178 -24.09 -20.98 -37.65
C ASP A 178 -24.63 -20.26 -38.90
N SER A 179 -23.84 -19.36 -39.50
CA SER A 179 -24.23 -18.66 -40.71
C SER A 179 -24.45 -19.60 -41.91
N THR A 180 -25.42 -19.27 -42.76
CA THR A 180 -25.67 -19.95 -44.05
C THR A 180 -24.54 -19.69 -45.05
N ASP A 181 -23.80 -18.59 -44.89
CA ASP A 181 -22.63 -18.27 -45.69
C ASP A 181 -21.45 -19.18 -45.28
N PRO A 182 -20.93 -20.03 -46.19
CA PRO A 182 -19.86 -20.96 -45.88
C PRO A 182 -18.56 -20.28 -45.43
N ILE A 183 -18.29 -19.05 -45.89
CA ILE A 183 -17.09 -18.29 -45.52
C ILE A 183 -17.22 -17.79 -44.08
N LYS A 184 -18.37 -17.20 -43.73
CA LYS A 184 -18.64 -16.74 -42.36
C LYS A 184 -18.64 -17.91 -41.38
N ARG A 185 -19.30 -19.01 -41.74
CA ARG A 185 -19.30 -20.25 -40.95
C ARG A 185 -17.89 -20.79 -40.67
N SER A 186 -17.03 -20.82 -41.68
CA SER A 186 -15.63 -21.24 -41.53
C SER A 186 -14.86 -20.34 -40.55
N ARG A 187 -15.03 -19.01 -40.66
CA ARG A 187 -14.41 -18.03 -39.76
C ARG A 187 -14.91 -18.14 -38.32
N GLY A 188 -16.21 -18.30 -38.11
CA GLY A 188 -16.79 -18.48 -36.77
C GLY A 188 -16.29 -19.75 -36.08
N ARG A 189 -16.26 -20.87 -36.82
CA ARG A 189 -15.70 -22.14 -36.31
C ARG A 189 -14.22 -22.01 -35.94
N ARG A 190 -13.43 -21.35 -36.79
CA ARG A 190 -12.01 -21.06 -36.50
C ARG A 190 -11.86 -20.19 -35.25
N GLY A 191 -12.69 -19.17 -35.07
CA GLY A 191 -12.65 -18.32 -33.86
C GLY A 191 -12.96 -19.11 -32.57
N LEU A 192 -13.96 -19.99 -32.61
CA LEU A 192 -14.25 -20.89 -31.48
C LEU A 192 -13.10 -21.86 -31.19
N GLU A 193 -12.42 -22.36 -32.23
CA GLU A 193 -11.23 -23.20 -32.09
C GLU A 193 -10.05 -22.44 -31.44
N VAL A 194 -9.78 -21.21 -31.89
CA VAL A 194 -8.75 -20.33 -31.30
C VAL A 194 -9.03 -20.08 -29.82
N LEU A 195 -10.28 -19.79 -29.46
CA LEU A 195 -10.67 -19.57 -28.06
C LEU A 195 -10.45 -20.82 -27.20
N ASN A 196 -10.76 -22.01 -27.72
CA ASN A 196 -10.47 -23.26 -27.01
C ASN A 196 -8.97 -23.51 -26.83
N GLN A 197 -8.16 -23.20 -27.85
CA GLN A 197 -6.71 -23.31 -27.76
C GLN A 197 -6.13 -22.33 -26.74
N LEU A 198 -6.63 -21.08 -26.69
CA LEU A 198 -6.25 -20.09 -25.68
C LEU A 198 -6.54 -20.57 -24.25
N ARG A 199 -7.69 -21.23 -24.02
CA ARG A 199 -8.06 -21.80 -22.70
C ARG A 199 -7.16 -22.94 -22.25
N GLN A 200 -6.51 -23.63 -23.19
CA GLN A 200 -5.60 -24.74 -22.90
C GLN A 200 -4.16 -24.28 -22.62
N LEU A 201 -3.84 -23.00 -22.86
CA LEU A 201 -2.51 -22.46 -22.59
C LEU A 201 -2.31 -22.28 -21.07
N PRO A 202 -1.30 -22.93 -20.45
CA PRO A 202 -1.06 -22.82 -19.01
C PRO A 202 -0.55 -21.44 -18.58
N THR A 203 -0.09 -20.63 -19.53
CA THR A 203 0.50 -19.31 -19.29
C THR A 203 -0.56 -18.21 -19.16
N ILE A 204 -1.83 -18.47 -19.51
CA ILE A 204 -2.87 -17.45 -19.60
C ILE A 204 -4.13 -17.88 -18.85
N ASP A 205 -4.66 -16.98 -18.02
CA ASP A 205 -5.95 -17.14 -17.35
C ASP A 205 -7.06 -16.57 -18.26
N VAL A 206 -7.83 -17.43 -18.91
CA VAL A 206 -8.99 -17.02 -19.71
C VAL A 206 -10.25 -17.04 -18.85
N ARG A 207 -10.86 -15.88 -18.63
CA ARG A 207 -12.13 -15.74 -17.89
C ARG A 207 -13.24 -15.25 -18.78
N ILE A 208 -14.37 -15.95 -18.72
CA ILE A 208 -15.61 -15.50 -19.37
C ILE A 208 -16.33 -14.61 -18.36
N HIS A 209 -16.62 -13.37 -18.75
CA HIS A 209 -17.35 -12.41 -17.91
C HIS A 209 -18.80 -12.33 -18.36
N GLU A 210 -19.71 -12.44 -17.39
CA GLU A 210 -21.13 -12.19 -17.59
C GLU A 210 -21.39 -10.69 -17.37
N GLU A 211 -21.97 -10.03 -18.37
CA GLU A 211 -22.63 -8.75 -18.13
C GLU A 211 -23.94 -9.07 -17.38
N GLU A 212 -24.15 -8.43 -16.24
CA GLU A 212 -25.49 -8.31 -15.64
C GLU A 212 -26.38 -7.41 -16.51
#